data_AF-A0A1B8ER07-F1
#
_entry.id   AF-A0A1B8ER07-F1
#
_cell.length_a   1.000
_cell.length_b   1.000
_cell.length_c   1.000
_cell.angle_alpha   90.00
_cell.angle_beta   90.00
_cell.angle_gamma   90.00
#
_symmetry.space_group_name_H-M   'P 1'
#
loop_
_entity.id
_entity.type
_entity.pdbx_description
1 polymer ?
#
loop_
_entity_poly.entity_id
_entity_poly.type
_entity_poly.pdbx_seq_one_letter_code
_entity_poly.pdbx_strand_id
1 'polypeptide(L)'
;MPAPQYGALGASYTVARGLQGISLISIIGMTANFIAQMVSSKTNPPNVLIGTIAVTCIAVLYCAISYILFWDRHLPFLIATGLDSALLIAVIVVAVTIGKPLSYLDCAALSKDGGSAEAFLSSVGANMGKVDYFVWAGADSLTCYEMKSIWGLSIALCILFALSAAMSALLWKRTRGGFTDLEK
;
A
#
# COMPACT_ATOMS: atom_id res chain seq x y z
N MET A 1 27.61 -2.05 -6.04
CA MET A 1 27.71 -1.42 -4.71
C MET A 1 27.95 -2.54 -3.69
N PRO A 2 28.96 -2.45 -2.81
CA PRO A 2 29.25 -3.52 -1.84
C PRO A 2 28.08 -3.68 -0.86
N ALA A 3 27.51 -4.88 -0.78
CA ALA A 3 26.31 -5.15 0.00
C ALA A 3 26.46 -4.74 1.47
N PRO A 4 25.42 -4.16 2.10
CA PRO A 4 25.50 -3.71 3.48
C PRO A 4 25.76 -4.90 4.43
N GLN A 5 26.81 -4.79 5.25
CA GLN A 5 27.33 -5.83 6.14
C GLN A 5 26.46 -6.08 7.40
N TYR A 6 25.13 -6.00 7.28
CA TYR A 6 24.20 -6.29 8.38
C TYR A 6 23.71 -7.76 8.38
N GLY A 7 24.36 -8.64 7.59
CA GLY A 7 24.02 -10.05 7.47
C GLY A 7 22.58 -10.28 6.96
N ALA A 8 21.95 -11.38 7.39
CA ALA A 8 20.60 -11.75 6.98
C ALA A 8 19.52 -10.69 7.32
N LEU A 9 19.72 -9.92 8.40
CA LEU A 9 18.81 -8.85 8.82
C LEU A 9 18.81 -7.67 7.84
N GLY A 10 19.97 -7.33 7.28
CA GLY A 10 20.07 -6.29 6.24
C GLY A 10 19.53 -6.73 4.89
N ALA A 11 19.77 -8.00 4.53
CA ALA A 11 19.26 -8.57 3.29
C ALA A 11 17.72 -8.62 3.29
N SER A 12 17.12 -9.10 4.38
CA SER A 12 15.67 -9.13 4.55
C SER A 12 15.03 -7.74 4.55
N TYR A 13 15.66 -6.74 5.18
CA TYR A 13 15.20 -5.35 5.09
C TYR A 13 15.21 -4.82 3.66
N THR A 14 16.28 -5.10 2.90
CA THR A 14 16.39 -4.71 1.48
C THR A 14 15.33 -5.37 0.61
N VAL A 15 15.09 -6.67 0.82
CA VAL A 15 14.05 -7.43 0.11
C VAL A 15 12.66 -6.90 0.45
N ALA A 16 12.38 -6.62 1.72
CA ALA A 16 11.12 -6.04 2.14
C ALA A 16 10.88 -4.67 1.45
N ARG A 17 11.90 -3.81 1.38
CA ARG A 17 11.82 -2.53 0.65
C ARG A 17 11.56 -2.71 -0.84
N GLY A 18 12.21 -3.68 -1.48
CA GLY A 18 11.98 -4.01 -2.89
C GLY A 18 10.54 -4.45 -3.15
N LEU A 19 10.03 -5.38 -2.34
CA LEU A 19 8.65 -5.86 -2.45
C LEU A 19 7.61 -4.77 -2.15
N GLN A 20 7.88 -3.90 -1.17
CA GLN A 20 7.04 -2.72 -0.89
C GLN A 20 7.00 -1.78 -2.10
N GLY A 21 8.17 -1.48 -2.68
CA GLY A 21 8.27 -0.61 -3.85
C GLY A 21 7.50 -1.14 -5.06
N ILE A 22 7.67 -2.42 -5.40
CA ILE A 22 6.97 -3.05 -6.51
C ILE A 22 5.45 -3.00 -6.27
N SER A 23 4.99 -3.38 -5.07
CA SER A 23 3.57 -3.39 -4.74
C SER A 23 2.94 -2.00 -4.82
N LEU A 24 3.64 -0.96 -4.34
CA LEU A 24 3.17 0.42 -4.41
C LEU A 24 3.09 0.93 -5.85
N ILE A 25 4.08 0.62 -6.70
CA ILE A 25 4.06 0.99 -8.12
C ILE A 25 2.89 0.31 -8.84
N SER A 26 2.63 -0.97 -8.55
CA SER A 26 1.46 -1.69 -9.10
C SER A 26 0.15 -1.03 -8.68
N ILE A 27 0.00 -0.61 -7.42
CA ILE A 27 -1.19 0.12 -6.95
C ILE A 27 -1.32 1.44 -7.71
N ILE A 28 -0.25 2.23 -7.85
CA ILE A 28 -0.28 3.50 -8.59
C ILE A 28 -0.72 3.27 -10.04
N GLY A 29 -0.18 2.26 -10.72
CA GLY A 29 -0.52 1.94 -12.11
C GLY A 29 -2.01 1.58 -12.29
N MET A 30 -2.53 0.68 -11.47
CA MET A 30 -3.96 0.32 -11.50
C MET A 30 -4.84 1.53 -11.17
N THR A 31 -4.45 2.35 -10.19
CA THR A 31 -5.24 3.52 -9.79
C THR A 31 -5.21 4.64 -10.84
N ALA A 32 -4.10 4.82 -11.54
CA ALA A 32 -3.99 5.79 -12.63
C ALA A 32 -4.92 5.46 -13.80
N ASN A 33 -5.07 4.16 -14.12
CA ASN A 33 -6.01 3.71 -15.14
C ASN A 33 -7.46 4.09 -14.78
N PHE A 34 -7.83 3.99 -13.50
CA PHE A 34 -9.16 4.42 -13.03
C PHE A 34 -9.39 5.92 -13.11
N ILE A 35 -8.37 6.73 -12.78
CA ILE A 35 -8.49 8.18 -12.91
C ILE A 35 -8.66 8.57 -14.37
N ALA A 36 -7.92 7.95 -15.29
CA ALA A 36 -8.04 8.23 -16.72
C ALA A 36 -9.47 7.99 -17.22
N GLN A 37 -10.11 6.90 -16.78
CA GLN A 37 -11.50 6.60 -17.08
C GLN A 37 -12.47 7.65 -16.48
N MET A 38 -12.30 8.00 -15.20
CA MET A 38 -13.13 9.03 -14.53
C MET A 38 -13.04 10.42 -15.18
N VAL A 39 -11.83 10.81 -15.59
CA VAL A 39 -11.59 12.09 -16.29
C VAL A 39 -12.21 12.07 -17.68
N SER A 40 -12.08 10.96 -18.41
CA SER A 40 -12.70 10.79 -19.73
C SER A 40 -14.21 11.01 -19.70
N SER A 41 -14.84 10.64 -18.59
CA SER A 41 -16.29 10.74 -18.41
C SER A 41 -16.73 11.87 -17.48
N LYS A 42 -15.86 12.86 -17.26
CA LYS A 42 -16.16 14.12 -16.55
C LYS A 42 -16.76 13.94 -15.15
N THR A 43 -16.40 12.86 -14.46
CA THR A 43 -16.91 12.54 -13.12
C THR A 43 -15.82 12.77 -12.08
N ASN A 44 -16.19 13.39 -10.95
CA ASN A 44 -15.24 13.67 -9.87
C ASN A 44 -14.86 12.37 -9.13
N PRO A 45 -13.57 12.06 -8.96
CA PRO A 45 -13.15 10.87 -8.23
C PRO A 45 -13.48 10.97 -6.74
N PRO A 46 -13.86 9.85 -6.08
CA PRO A 46 -14.17 9.85 -4.66
C PRO A 46 -12.94 10.16 -3.80
N ASN A 47 -13.15 10.89 -2.70
CA ASN A 47 -12.09 11.34 -1.79
C ASN A 47 -11.19 10.21 -1.26
N VAL A 48 -11.72 8.99 -1.12
CA VAL A 48 -10.97 7.81 -0.68
C VAL A 48 -9.88 7.41 -1.68
N LEU A 49 -10.18 7.51 -2.99
CA LEU A 49 -9.23 7.17 -4.04
C LEU A 49 -8.09 8.20 -4.09
N ILE A 50 -8.45 9.48 -3.99
CA ILE A 50 -7.49 10.60 -3.90
C ILE A 50 -6.57 10.42 -2.68
N GLY A 51 -7.14 10.09 -1.52
CA GLY A 51 -6.37 9.83 -0.30
C GLY A 51 -5.44 8.63 -0.44
N THR A 52 -5.90 7.56 -1.10
CA THR A 52 -5.09 6.36 -1.34
C THR A 52 -3.87 6.68 -2.21
N ILE A 53 -4.05 7.44 -3.30
CA ILE A 53 -2.94 7.85 -4.19
C ILE A 53 -1.96 8.76 -3.46
N ALA A 54 -2.46 9.71 -2.66
CA ALA A 54 -1.59 10.59 -1.90
C ALA A 54 -0.68 9.79 -0.93
N VAL A 55 -1.26 8.83 -0.20
CA VAL A 55 -0.52 7.96 0.72
C VAL A 55 0.47 7.06 -0.02
N THR A 56 0.08 6.45 -1.15
CA THR A 56 0.98 5.57 -1.91
C THR A 56 2.16 6.33 -2.52
N CYS A 57 1.95 7.55 -3.04
CA CYS A 57 3.02 8.41 -3.54
C CYS A 57 4.04 8.76 -2.44
N ILE A 58 3.57 9.16 -1.26
CA ILE A 58 4.44 9.45 -0.11
C ILE A 58 5.21 8.19 0.31
N ALA A 59 4.53 7.03 0.36
CA ALA A 59 5.15 5.76 0.71
C ALA A 59 6.24 5.34 -0.27
N VAL A 60 6.05 5.55 -1.59
CA VAL A 60 7.09 5.27 -2.61
C VAL A 60 8.32 6.14 -2.39
N LEU A 61 8.13 7.45 -2.20
CA LEU A 61 9.24 8.37 -1.94
C LEU A 61 10.00 7.98 -0.67
N TYR A 62 9.28 7.65 0.40
CA TYR A 62 9.87 7.18 1.64
C TYR A 62 10.67 5.87 1.44
N CYS A 63 10.12 4.89 0.72
CA CYS A 63 10.81 3.64 0.42
C CYS A 63 12.09 3.88 -0.39
N ALA A 64 12.06 4.78 -1.37
CA ALA A 64 13.24 5.13 -2.18
C ALA A 64 14.32 5.82 -1.36
N ILE A 65 13.96 6.83 -0.56
CA ILE A 65 14.89 7.56 0.30
C ILE A 65 15.50 6.62 1.35
N SER A 66 14.67 5.80 2.01
CA SER A 66 15.11 4.85 3.03
C SER A 66 15.98 3.74 2.45
N TYR A 67 15.76 3.35 1.19
CA TYR A 67 16.62 2.41 0.48
C TYR A 67 18.01 3.01 0.23
N ILE A 68 18.08 4.24 -0.30
CA ILE A 68 19.35 4.93 -0.55
C ILE A 68 20.12 5.12 0.77
N LEU A 69 19.44 5.64 1.80
CA LEU A 69 20.07 5.95 3.08
C LEU A 69 20.52 4.69 3.85
N PHE A 70 19.87 3.54 3.60
CA PHE A 70 20.31 2.24 4.13
C PHE A 70 21.62 1.77 3.48
N TRP A 71 21.76 1.94 2.17
CA TRP A 71 23.00 1.65 1.46
C TRP A 71 24.14 2.58 1.86
N ASP A 72 23.81 3.84 2.16
CA ASP A 72 24.76 4.84 2.66
C ASP A 72 25.14 4.66 4.15
N ARG A 73 24.60 3.63 4.84
CA ARG A 73 24.83 3.33 6.26
C ARG A 73 24.48 4.47 7.25
N HIS A 74 23.83 5.52 6.78
CA HIS A 74 23.43 6.69 7.57
C HIS A 74 22.01 6.59 8.14
N LEU A 75 21.31 5.47 7.92
CA LEU A 75 19.91 5.32 8.32
C LEU A 75 19.75 5.32 9.86
N PRO A 76 19.06 6.33 10.46
CA PRO A 76 18.71 6.28 11.87
C PRO A 76 17.60 5.25 12.08
N PHE A 77 17.97 4.01 12.45
CA PHE A 77 17.05 2.88 12.57
C PHE A 77 15.82 3.16 13.44
N LEU A 78 15.95 3.97 14.49
CA LEU A 78 14.83 4.35 15.36
C LEU A 78 13.77 5.19 14.63
N ILE A 79 14.21 6.15 13.81
CA ILE A 79 13.31 7.00 13.02
C ILE A 79 12.68 6.18 11.91
N ALA A 80 13.44 5.27 11.28
CA ALA A 80 12.91 4.35 10.28
C ALA A 80 11.79 3.46 10.86
N THR A 81 11.97 2.87 12.05
CA THR A 81 10.92 2.09 12.72
C THR A 81 9.66 2.92 12.97
N GLY A 82 9.83 4.18 13.42
CA GLY A 82 8.71 5.10 13.63
C GLY A 82 7.95 5.41 12.35
N LEU A 83 8.65 5.72 11.27
CA LEU A 83 8.05 6.01 9.96
C LEU A 83 7.40 4.78 9.33
N ASP A 84 8.01 3.59 9.43
CA ASP A 84 7.40 2.33 8.98
C ASP A 84 6.11 2.03 9.74
N SER A 85 6.08 2.30 11.04
CA SER A 85 4.88 2.13 11.86
C SER A 85 3.78 3.12 11.48
N ALA A 86 4.14 4.39 11.21
CA ALA A 86 3.19 5.40 10.75
C ALA A 86 2.58 5.04 9.38
N LEU A 87 3.41 4.57 8.44
CA LEU A 87 2.94 4.09 7.14
C LEU A 87 2.09 2.82 7.25
N LEU A 88 2.44 1.91 8.14
CA LEU A 88 1.61 0.74 8.45
C LEU A 88 0.21 1.16 8.89
N ILE A 89 0.09 2.14 9.79
CA ILE A 89 -1.21 2.64 10.25
C ILE A 89 -1.98 3.27 9.07
N ALA A 90 -1.32 4.08 8.24
CA ALA A 90 -1.94 4.69 7.07
C ALA A 90 -2.47 3.63 6.08
N VAL A 91 -1.69 2.60 5.79
CA VAL A 91 -2.09 1.52 4.87
C VAL A 91 -3.19 0.64 5.46
N ILE A 92 -3.24 0.47 6.80
CA ILE A 92 -4.38 -0.20 7.46
C ILE A 92 -5.68 0.59 7.23
N VAL A 93 -5.66 1.92 7.40
CA VAL A 93 -6.85 2.77 7.17
C VAL A 93 -7.32 2.63 5.72
N VAL A 94 -6.40 2.63 4.76
CA VAL A 94 -6.70 2.39 3.33
C VAL A 94 -7.30 0.99 3.12
N ALA A 95 -6.70 -0.05 3.70
CA ALA A 95 -7.18 -1.43 3.56
C ALA A 95 -8.59 -1.62 4.14
N VAL A 96 -8.90 -1.01 5.28
CA VAL A 96 -10.23 -1.11 5.92
C VAL A 96 -11.27 -0.29 5.17
N THR A 97 -10.92 0.89 4.67
CA THR A 97 -11.87 1.75 3.92
C THR A 97 -12.25 1.13 2.59
N ILE A 98 -11.29 0.58 1.84
CA ILE A 98 -11.54 -0.10 0.55
C ILE A 98 -12.16 -1.48 0.79
N GLY A 99 -11.78 -2.18 1.87
CA GLY A 99 -12.22 -3.56 2.13
C GLY A 99 -13.70 -3.71 2.46
N LYS A 100 -14.33 -2.72 3.10
CA LYS A 100 -15.75 -2.78 3.49
C LYS A 100 -16.71 -3.07 2.31
N PRO A 101 -16.73 -2.28 1.23
CA PRO A 101 -17.60 -2.55 0.09
C PRO A 101 -17.15 -3.78 -0.72
N LEU A 102 -15.84 -4.06 -0.78
CA LEU A 102 -15.30 -5.14 -1.61
C LEU A 102 -15.45 -6.54 -1.01
N SER A 103 -15.44 -6.66 0.32
CA SER A 103 -15.50 -7.97 0.97
C SER A 103 -16.81 -8.71 0.72
N TYR A 104 -17.88 -7.98 0.39
CA TYR A 104 -19.23 -8.54 0.16
C TYR A 104 -19.60 -8.62 -1.33
N LEU A 105 -18.70 -8.20 -2.22
CA LEU A 105 -18.97 -8.13 -3.65
C LEU A 105 -18.40 -9.34 -4.38
N ASP A 106 -19.26 -10.02 -5.14
CA ASP A 106 -18.87 -11.06 -6.08
C ASP A 106 -18.71 -10.47 -7.48
N CYS A 107 -17.46 -10.38 -7.95
CA CYS A 107 -17.14 -9.82 -9.26
C CYS A 107 -17.70 -10.66 -10.43
N ALA A 108 -18.04 -11.94 -10.21
CA ALA A 108 -18.62 -12.79 -11.24
C ALA A 108 -20.09 -12.47 -11.54
N ALA A 109 -20.78 -11.77 -10.61
CA ALA A 109 -22.17 -11.38 -10.78
C ALA A 109 -22.36 -10.05 -11.53
N LEU A 110 -21.27 -9.34 -11.86
CA LEU A 110 -21.29 -8.07 -12.57
C LEU A 110 -21.28 -8.25 -14.10
N SER A 111 -21.80 -7.25 -14.82
CA SER A 111 -21.83 -7.27 -16.29
C SER A 111 -20.41 -7.24 -16.88
N LYS A 112 -20.18 -8.10 -17.88
CA LYS A 112 -18.90 -8.24 -18.57
C LYS A 112 -18.79 -7.41 -19.85
N ASP A 113 -19.94 -7.10 -20.49
CA ASP A 113 -20.00 -6.50 -21.84
C ASP A 113 -20.73 -5.14 -21.90
N GLY A 114 -20.78 -4.40 -20.78
CA GLY A 114 -21.43 -3.08 -20.76
C GLY A 114 -21.32 -2.30 -19.45
N GLY A 115 -20.45 -2.72 -18.54
CA GLY A 115 -20.19 -1.99 -17.31
C GLY A 115 -19.21 -0.84 -17.53
N SER A 116 -19.30 0.21 -16.73
CA SER A 116 -18.32 1.30 -16.69
C SER A 116 -17.59 1.33 -15.35
N ALA A 117 -16.28 1.64 -15.39
CA ALA A 117 -15.47 1.80 -14.18
C ALA A 117 -15.98 2.97 -13.31
N GLU A 118 -16.59 3.99 -13.91
CA GLU A 118 -17.17 5.12 -13.19
C GLU A 118 -18.41 4.72 -12.39
N ALA A 119 -19.33 3.97 -12.99
CA ALA A 119 -20.51 3.47 -12.28
C ALA A 119 -20.07 2.57 -11.12
N PHE A 120 -19.03 1.77 -11.30
CA PHE A 120 -18.41 0.99 -10.22
C PHE A 120 -17.88 1.90 -9.10
N LEU A 121 -17.08 2.92 -9.41
CA LEU A 121 -16.49 3.83 -8.41
C LEU A 121 -17.53 4.69 -7.68
N SER A 122 -18.55 5.16 -8.39
CA SER A 122 -19.69 5.87 -7.78
C SER A 122 -20.46 4.95 -6.82
N SER A 123 -20.63 3.67 -7.20
CA SER A 123 -21.27 2.65 -6.36
C SER A 123 -20.45 2.33 -5.11
N VAL A 124 -19.12 2.22 -5.24
CA VAL A 124 -18.20 2.07 -4.11
C VAL A 124 -18.33 3.25 -3.16
N GLY A 125 -18.28 4.48 -3.67
CA GLY A 125 -18.38 5.69 -2.87
C GLY A 125 -19.71 5.82 -2.12
N ALA A 126 -20.83 5.49 -2.79
CA ALA A 126 -22.17 5.52 -2.19
C ALA A 126 -22.36 4.41 -1.13
N ASN A 127 -21.76 3.24 -1.32
CA ASN A 127 -21.88 2.10 -0.40
C ASN A 127 -20.89 2.14 0.79
N MET A 128 -20.13 3.22 0.99
CA MET A 128 -19.29 3.39 2.18
C MET A 128 -20.10 3.50 3.49
N GLY A 129 -21.43 3.71 3.41
CA GLY A 129 -22.33 3.88 4.56
C GLY A 129 -23.58 2.97 4.63
N LYS A 130 -24.04 2.38 3.53
CA LYS A 130 -25.16 1.40 3.47
C LYS A 130 -24.88 0.41 2.35
N VAL A 131 -25.22 -0.87 2.54
CA VAL A 131 -24.98 -1.94 1.55
C VAL A 131 -26.28 -2.17 0.80
N ASP A 132 -26.43 -1.59 -0.40
CA ASP A 132 -27.55 -1.87 -1.31
C ASP A 132 -27.03 -2.44 -2.64
N TYR A 133 -27.38 -3.70 -2.93
CA TYR A 133 -26.96 -4.41 -4.14
C TYR A 133 -27.51 -3.77 -5.43
N PHE A 134 -28.62 -3.00 -5.35
CA PHE A 134 -29.19 -2.27 -6.49
C PHE A 134 -28.33 -1.12 -7.03
N VAL A 135 -27.34 -0.67 -6.26
CA VAL A 135 -26.47 0.45 -6.66
C VAL A 135 -25.44 0.04 -7.71
N TRP A 136 -25.07 -1.25 -7.80
CA TRP A 136 -24.03 -1.76 -8.72
C TRP A 136 -24.53 -2.01 -10.16
N ALA A 137 -25.75 -1.61 -10.48
CA ALA A 137 -26.29 -1.73 -11.83
C ALA A 137 -25.45 -0.88 -12.81
N GLY A 138 -24.73 -1.54 -13.72
CA GLY A 138 -23.83 -0.89 -14.68
C GLY A 138 -22.35 -0.88 -14.28
N ALA A 139 -21.98 -1.55 -13.19
CA ALA A 139 -20.60 -1.68 -12.75
C ALA A 139 -19.86 -2.80 -13.53
N ASP A 140 -18.60 -2.55 -13.87
CA ASP A 140 -17.77 -3.46 -14.67
C ASP A 140 -17.06 -4.53 -13.83
N SER A 141 -17.08 -5.77 -14.33
CA SER A 141 -16.43 -6.92 -13.68
C SER A 141 -14.90 -6.83 -13.66
N LEU A 142 -14.26 -6.24 -14.69
CA LEU A 142 -12.80 -6.09 -14.74
C LEU A 142 -12.33 -5.10 -13.66
N THR A 143 -13.01 -3.94 -13.57
CA THR A 143 -12.78 -2.93 -12.52
C THR A 143 -12.89 -3.52 -11.10
N CYS A 144 -13.83 -4.45 -10.89
CA CYS A 144 -14.00 -5.17 -9.63
C CYS A 144 -12.76 -5.98 -9.25
N TYR A 145 -12.22 -6.76 -10.20
CA TYR A 145 -11.01 -7.57 -9.96
C TYR A 145 -9.77 -6.71 -9.73
N GLU A 146 -9.64 -5.61 -10.46
CA GLU A 146 -8.55 -4.64 -10.27
C GLU A 146 -8.60 -4.01 -8.87
N MET A 147 -9.77 -3.55 -8.41
CA MET A 147 -9.93 -3.01 -7.05
C MET A 147 -9.69 -4.07 -5.96
N LYS A 148 -10.09 -5.33 -6.21
CA LYS A 148 -9.82 -6.46 -5.31
C LYS A 148 -8.33 -6.76 -5.21
N SER A 149 -7.61 -6.60 -6.31
CA SER A 149 -6.15 -6.73 -6.36
C SER A 149 -5.47 -5.60 -5.58
N ILE A 150 -5.92 -4.36 -5.71
CA ILE A 150 -5.41 -3.21 -4.92
C ILE A 150 -5.62 -3.46 -3.42
N TRP A 151 -6.80 -3.93 -3.02
CA TRP A 151 -7.08 -4.28 -1.63
C TRP A 151 -6.16 -5.39 -1.10
N GLY A 152 -5.97 -6.47 -1.88
CA GLY A 152 -5.05 -7.55 -1.53
C GLY A 152 -3.59 -7.09 -1.40
N LEU A 153 -3.12 -6.24 -2.33
CA LEU A 153 -1.80 -5.62 -2.26
C LEU A 153 -1.65 -4.70 -1.03
N SER A 154 -2.71 -3.99 -0.64
CA SER A 154 -2.71 -3.18 0.58
C SER A 154 -2.51 -4.04 1.84
N ILE A 155 -3.11 -5.22 1.92
CA ILE A 155 -2.89 -6.16 3.03
C ILE A 155 -1.45 -6.68 3.03
N ALA A 156 -0.93 -7.06 1.86
CA ALA A 156 0.46 -7.48 1.73
C ALA A 156 1.44 -6.37 2.17
N LEU A 157 1.15 -5.11 1.81
CA LEU A 157 1.92 -3.95 2.25
C LEU A 157 1.91 -3.78 3.77
N CYS A 158 0.76 -3.97 4.44
CA CYS A 158 0.71 -3.95 5.92
C CYS A 158 1.70 -4.94 6.54
N ILE A 159 1.74 -6.18 6.02
CA ILE A 159 2.66 -7.22 6.50
C ILE A 159 4.11 -6.80 6.22
N LEU A 160 4.40 -6.31 5.02
CA LEU A 160 5.75 -5.90 4.64
C LEU A 160 6.25 -4.70 5.49
N PHE A 161 5.40 -3.71 5.78
CA PHE A 161 5.77 -2.60 6.65
C PHE A 161 5.96 -3.05 8.10
N ALA A 162 5.16 -4.00 8.59
CA ALA A 162 5.35 -4.60 9.92
C ALA A 162 6.70 -5.32 10.02
N LEU A 163 7.03 -6.12 9.01
CA LEU A 163 8.33 -6.78 8.92
C LEU A 163 9.46 -5.75 8.87
N SER A 164 9.34 -4.71 8.05
CA SER A 164 10.37 -3.66 7.94
C SER A 164 10.58 -2.90 9.26
N ALA A 165 9.50 -2.60 9.99
CA ALA A 165 9.56 -2.02 11.33
C ALA A 165 10.23 -2.97 12.34
N ALA A 166 9.89 -4.27 12.32
CA ALA A 166 10.52 -5.26 13.18
C ALA A 166 12.02 -5.41 12.89
N MET A 167 12.41 -5.47 11.61
CA MET A 167 13.82 -5.61 11.23
C MET A 167 14.64 -4.38 11.60
N SER A 168 14.10 -3.17 11.39
CA SER A 168 14.76 -1.93 11.81
C SER A 168 14.89 -1.81 13.32
N ALA A 169 13.87 -2.23 14.09
CA ALA A 169 13.92 -2.28 15.55
C ALA A 169 14.97 -3.28 16.07
N LEU A 170 15.06 -4.46 15.46
CA LEU A 170 16.06 -5.47 15.79
C LEU A 170 17.48 -5.01 15.47
N LEU A 171 17.68 -4.35 14.32
CA LEU A 171 18.95 -3.73 13.95
C LEU A 171 19.34 -2.64 14.95
N TRP A 172 18.41 -1.77 15.33
CA TRP A 172 18.65 -0.75 16.35
C TRP A 172 19.05 -1.35 17.70
N LYS A 173 18.34 -2.39 18.16
CA LYS A 173 18.66 -3.10 19.40
C LYS A 173 20.05 -3.74 19.32
N ARG A 174 20.43 -4.30 18.17
CA ARG A 174 21.76 -4.90 17.96
C ARG A 174 22.87 -3.86 17.97
N THR A 175 22.67 -2.71 17.32
CA THR A 175 23.65 -1.62 17.31
C THR A 175 23.83 -0.99 18.69
N ARG A 176 22.76 -0.90 19.51
CA ARG A 176 22.85 -0.46 20.91
C ARG A 176 23.41 -1.52 21.86
N GLY A 177 23.07 -2.79 21.68
CA GLY A 177 23.57 -3.89 22.51
C GLY A 177 25.05 -4.21 22.29
N GLY A 178 25.58 -4.00 21.08
CA GLY A 178 27.01 -4.12 20.80
C GLY A 178 27.86 -3.01 21.43
N PHE A 179 27.26 -1.90 21.85
CA PHE A 179 27.93 -0.86 22.63
C PHE A 179 28.16 -1.30 24.09
N THR A 180 27.26 -2.14 24.64
CA THR A 180 27.35 -2.62 26.03
C THR A 180 28.44 -3.67 26.26
N ASP A 181 28.90 -4.35 25.20
CA ASP A 181 30.02 -5.32 25.27
C ASP A 181 31.41 -4.66 25.13
N LEU A 182 31.49 -3.36 24.81
CA LEU A 182 32.75 -2.60 24.76
C LEU A 182 33.04 -1.81 26.04
N GLU A 183 32.13 -1.86 27.02
CA GLU A 183 32.28 -1.21 28.34
C GLU A 183 32.54 -2.24 29.45
N LYS A 184 32.90 -3.48 29.09
CA LYS A 184 33.29 -4.57 29.99
C LYS A 184 34.67 -5.10 29.63
#